data_AF-A0A6G1YSC5-F1
#
_entry.id   AF-A0A6G1YSC5-F1
#
_cell.length_a   1.000
_cell.length_b   1.000
_cell.length_c   1.000
_cell.angle_alpha   90.00
_cell.angle_beta   90.00
_cell.angle_gamma   90.00
#
_symmetry.space_group_name_H-M   'P 1'
#
loop_
_entity.id
_entity.type
_entity.pdbx_description
1 polymer ?
#
loop_
_entity_poly.entity_id
_entity_poly.type
_entity_poly.pdbx_seq_one_letter_code
_entity_poly.pdbx_strand_id
1 'polypeptide(L)'
;MIVIQLQFISAIIILASSAVPIYLTIKLKDNLKKLTLLLTVFILIHAVYHVFGFLGYSLLAEGVFQPLSVLSLIFFGIVYSGFTKPKNLGTKNMVMALNPGIFLLFMNNITIILLLIALAIFVWQAARSKSIRSFQFQISIFLLVWILGEIVGNLEDNGIIVFPALQGNIGLEIHVVSMVLFSLMLWLRFYYSERSGKKMIEDVDATLR
;
A
#
# COMPACT_ATOMS: atom_id res chain seq x y z
N MET A 1 -12.69 -17.51 -20.34
CA MET A 1 -11.31 -17.48 -20.88
C MET A 1 -10.63 -16.13 -20.65
N ILE A 2 -11.26 -15.01 -21.02
CA ILE A 2 -10.71 -13.64 -20.83
C ILE A 2 -10.45 -13.30 -19.34
N VAL A 3 -11.38 -13.60 -18.43
CA VAL A 3 -11.25 -13.29 -16.99
C VAL A 3 -10.03 -13.96 -16.33
N ILE A 4 -9.81 -15.25 -16.65
CA ILE A 4 -8.69 -16.03 -16.11
C ILE A 4 -7.34 -15.46 -16.61
N GLN A 5 -7.28 -15.06 -17.89
CA GLN A 5 -6.09 -14.41 -18.45
C GLN A 5 -5.81 -13.07 -17.77
N LEU A 6 -6.86 -12.27 -17.51
CA LEU A 6 -6.73 -10.99 -16.81
C LEU A 6 -6.20 -11.19 -15.39
N GLN A 7 -6.77 -12.11 -14.61
CA GLN A 7 -6.30 -12.41 -13.25
C GLN A 7 -4.82 -12.83 -13.21
N PHE A 8 -4.40 -13.70 -14.13
CA PHE A 8 -3.01 -14.13 -14.24
C PHE A 8 -2.06 -12.98 -14.58
N ILE A 9 -2.40 -12.19 -15.60
CA ILE A 9 -1.59 -11.04 -16.03
C ILE A 9 -1.50 -10.01 -14.91
N SER A 10 -2.61 -9.71 -14.24
CA SER A 10 -2.65 -8.80 -13.10
C SER A 10 -1.75 -9.27 -11.96
N ALA A 11 -1.78 -10.55 -11.59
CA ALA A 11 -0.91 -11.11 -10.57
C ALA A 11 0.58 -10.93 -10.91
N ILE A 12 0.96 -11.17 -12.18
CA ILE A 12 2.33 -10.95 -12.67
C ILE A 12 2.70 -9.47 -12.59
N ILE A 13 1.83 -8.56 -13.03
CA ILE A 13 2.12 -7.11 -13.03
C ILE A 13 2.27 -6.58 -11.60
N ILE A 14 1.40 -6.99 -10.68
CA ILE A 14 1.46 -6.59 -9.27
C ILE A 14 2.76 -7.12 -8.64
N LEU A 15 3.11 -8.39 -8.91
CA LEU A 15 4.37 -8.96 -8.46
C LEU A 15 5.59 -8.23 -9.04
N ALA A 16 5.59 -7.96 -10.35
CA ALA A 16 6.67 -7.22 -11.02
C ALA A 16 6.81 -5.79 -10.47
N SER A 17 5.71 -5.15 -10.08
CA SER A 17 5.72 -3.81 -9.47
C SER A 17 6.47 -3.77 -8.13
N SER A 18 6.63 -4.91 -7.44
CA SER A 18 7.45 -5.01 -6.24
C SER A 18 8.96 -4.88 -6.49
N ALA A 19 9.43 -5.11 -7.72
CA ALA A 19 10.85 -5.08 -8.06
C ALA A 19 11.48 -3.70 -7.81
N VAL A 20 10.74 -2.63 -8.10
CA VAL A 20 11.21 -1.25 -7.87
C VAL A 20 11.43 -0.96 -6.38
N PRO A 21 10.44 -1.10 -5.47
CA PRO A 21 10.66 -0.88 -4.05
C PRO A 21 11.67 -1.86 -3.43
N ILE A 22 11.81 -3.09 -3.94
CA ILE A 22 12.89 -4.01 -3.56
C ILE A 22 14.26 -3.39 -3.88
N TYR A 23 14.46 -2.95 -5.12
CA TYR A 23 15.70 -2.32 -5.55
C TYR A 23 16.01 -1.07 -4.71
N LEU A 24 15.01 -0.22 -4.48
CA LEU A 24 15.16 0.97 -3.65
C LEU A 24 15.54 0.63 -2.21
N THR A 25 14.99 -0.44 -1.63
CA THR A 25 15.34 -0.90 -0.28
C THR A 25 16.82 -1.26 -0.15
N ILE A 26 17.41 -1.83 -1.21
CA ILE A 26 18.83 -2.20 -1.25
C ILE A 26 19.70 -0.96 -1.39
N LYS A 27 19.29 -0.01 -2.24
CA LYS A 27 20.09 1.15 -2.62
C LYS A 27 20.01 2.31 -1.62
N LEU A 28 18.86 2.52 -1.00
CA LEU A 28 18.60 3.63 -0.07
C LEU A 28 19.15 3.35 1.33
N LYS A 29 19.30 4.40 2.14
CA LYS A 29 19.82 4.34 3.52
C LYS A 29 18.79 4.85 4.53
N ASP A 30 19.05 4.59 5.81
CA ASP A 30 18.31 5.14 6.95
C ASP A 30 16.78 4.97 6.90
N ASN A 31 16.03 6.06 7.11
CA ASN A 31 14.57 6.06 7.16
C ASN A 31 13.94 5.73 5.80
N LEU A 32 14.59 6.11 4.70
CA LEU A 32 14.15 5.79 3.34
C LEU A 32 14.21 4.28 3.06
N LYS A 33 15.27 3.62 3.53
CA LYS A 33 15.39 2.16 3.48
C LYS A 33 14.28 1.48 4.25
N LYS A 34 14.02 1.92 5.49
CA LYS A 34 12.93 1.36 6.32
C LYS A 34 11.58 1.54 5.64
N LEU A 35 11.33 2.71 5.05
CA LEU A 35 10.08 3.01 4.39
C LEU A 35 9.85 2.14 3.14
N THR A 36 10.86 2.04 2.29
CA THR A 36 10.80 1.21 1.07
C THR A 36 10.75 -0.28 1.39
N LEU A 37 11.36 -0.72 2.50
CA LEU A 37 11.23 -2.09 3.00
C LEU A 37 9.78 -2.41 3.40
N LEU A 38 9.14 -1.54 4.19
CA LEU A 38 7.76 -1.77 4.63
C LEU A 38 6.79 -1.79 3.44
N LEU A 39 7.01 -0.89 2.48
CA LEU A 39 6.25 -0.86 1.24
C LEU A 39 6.46 -2.13 0.41
N THR A 40 7.70 -2.63 0.34
CA THR A 40 8.04 -3.90 -0.32
C THR A 40 7.29 -5.06 0.33
N VAL A 41 7.29 -5.14 1.65
CA VAL A 41 6.58 -6.19 2.40
C VAL A 41 5.08 -6.15 2.07
N PHE A 42 4.47 -4.98 2.09
CA PHE A 42 3.06 -4.81 1.74
C PHE A 42 2.76 -5.30 0.31
N ILE A 43 3.51 -4.82 -0.69
CA ILE A 43 3.27 -5.19 -2.10
C ILE A 43 3.49 -6.68 -2.32
N LEU A 44 4.50 -7.28 -1.68
CA LEU A 44 4.76 -8.73 -1.80
C LEU A 44 3.63 -9.55 -1.19
N ILE A 45 3.16 -9.21 0.02
CA ILE A 45 2.02 -9.91 0.64
C ILE A 45 0.78 -9.79 -0.26
N HIS A 46 0.52 -8.61 -0.82
CA HIS A 46 -0.60 -8.40 -1.71
C HIS A 46 -0.45 -9.12 -3.06
N ALA A 47 0.76 -9.20 -3.62
CA ALA A 47 1.02 -10.00 -4.81
C ALA A 47 0.76 -11.49 -4.55
N VAL A 48 1.19 -11.99 -3.38
CA VAL A 48 0.94 -13.36 -2.95
C VAL A 48 -0.56 -13.63 -2.81
N TYR A 49 -1.34 -12.67 -2.28
CA TYR A 49 -2.81 -12.75 -2.27
C TYR A 49 -3.38 -13.05 -3.67
N HIS A 50 -3.02 -12.26 -4.69
CA HIS A 50 -3.50 -12.44 -6.07
C HIS A 50 -3.03 -13.76 -6.69
N VAL A 51 -1.79 -14.18 -6.40
CA VAL A 51 -1.26 -15.47 -6.88
C VAL A 51 -2.04 -16.64 -6.28
N PHE A 52 -2.28 -16.64 -4.98
CA PHE A 52 -3.05 -17.71 -4.32
C PHE A 52 -4.51 -17.72 -4.76
N GLY A 53 -5.13 -16.55 -4.94
CA GLY A 53 -6.48 -16.42 -5.48
C GLY A 53 -6.60 -17.02 -6.88
N PHE A 54 -5.64 -16.69 -7.76
CA PHE A 54 -5.57 -17.26 -9.11
C PHE A 54 -5.39 -18.79 -9.12
N LEU A 55 -4.57 -19.33 -8.22
CA LEU A 55 -4.34 -20.78 -8.09
C LEU A 55 -5.55 -21.53 -7.50
N GLY A 56 -6.64 -20.83 -7.15
CA GLY A 56 -7.85 -21.42 -6.57
C GLY A 56 -7.79 -21.64 -5.06
N TYR A 57 -6.75 -21.14 -4.37
CA TYR A 57 -6.62 -21.21 -2.92
C TYR A 57 -7.35 -20.03 -2.24
N SER A 58 -8.65 -19.88 -2.49
CA SER A 58 -9.47 -18.75 -1.99
C SER A 58 -9.39 -18.59 -0.47
N LEU A 59 -9.43 -19.70 0.28
CA LEU A 59 -9.30 -19.68 1.75
C LEU A 59 -7.99 -19.05 2.23
N LEU A 60 -6.87 -19.29 1.55
CA LEU A 60 -5.59 -18.68 1.91
C LEU A 60 -5.51 -17.24 1.41
N ALA A 61 -6.01 -16.98 0.20
CA ALA A 61 -6.01 -15.66 -0.39
C ALA A 61 -6.86 -14.68 0.43
N GLU A 62 -8.17 -14.91 0.51
CA GLU A 62 -9.14 -14.05 1.19
C GLU A 62 -9.01 -14.19 2.73
N GLY A 63 -8.76 -15.40 3.21
CA GLY A 63 -8.71 -15.68 4.65
C GLY A 63 -7.39 -15.32 5.33
N VAL A 64 -6.29 -15.15 4.60
CA VAL A 64 -4.99 -14.88 5.25
C VAL A 64 -4.28 -13.72 4.60
N PHE A 65 -4.01 -13.80 3.29
CA PHE A 65 -3.14 -12.84 2.63
C PHE A 65 -3.81 -11.48 2.42
N GLN A 66 -5.12 -11.45 2.14
CA GLN A 66 -5.88 -10.22 2.00
C GLN A 66 -5.87 -9.39 3.30
N PRO A 67 -6.34 -9.88 4.47
CA PRO A 67 -6.29 -9.12 5.72
C PRO A 67 -4.85 -8.82 6.16
N LEU A 68 -3.90 -9.73 5.93
CA LEU A 68 -2.50 -9.51 6.26
C LEU A 68 -1.89 -8.36 5.43
N SER A 69 -2.26 -8.23 4.16
CA SER A 69 -1.84 -7.09 3.34
C SER A 69 -2.36 -5.77 3.90
N VAL A 70 -3.63 -5.70 4.30
CA VAL A 70 -4.22 -4.49 4.91
C VAL A 70 -3.57 -4.18 6.27
N LEU A 71 -3.27 -5.20 7.09
CA LEU A 71 -2.53 -5.01 8.34
C LEU A 71 -1.12 -4.45 8.10
N SER A 72 -0.40 -4.97 7.10
CA SER A 72 0.91 -4.44 6.73
C SER A 72 0.84 -2.98 6.26
N LEU A 73 -0.27 -2.60 5.61
CA LEU A 73 -0.55 -1.24 5.17
C LEU A 73 -0.86 -0.30 6.36
N ILE A 74 -1.67 -0.74 7.33
CA ILE A 74 -1.91 0.02 8.57
C ILE A 74 -0.59 0.21 9.32
N PHE A 75 0.21 -0.85 9.45
CA PHE A 75 1.52 -0.79 10.10
C PHE A 75 2.44 0.20 9.38
N PHE A 76 2.48 0.15 8.05
CA PHE A 76 3.17 1.15 7.24
C PHE A 76 2.71 2.56 7.56
N GLY A 77 1.39 2.82 7.58
CA GLY A 77 0.83 4.14 7.86
C GLY A 77 1.23 4.70 9.24
N ILE A 78 1.22 3.85 10.27
CA ILE A 78 1.62 4.21 11.64
C ILE A 78 3.11 4.55 11.70
N VAL A 79 3.97 3.66 11.20
CA VAL A 79 5.43 3.88 11.19
C VAL A 79 5.78 5.10 10.36
N TYR A 80 5.10 5.29 9.21
CA TYR A 80 5.32 6.42 8.34
C TYR A 80 4.92 7.75 8.99
N SER A 81 3.82 7.77 9.74
CA SER A 81 3.42 8.93 10.54
C SER A 81 4.47 9.29 11.59
N GLY A 82 5.16 8.30 12.18
CA GLY A 82 6.24 8.49 13.13
C GLY A 82 7.47 9.21 12.55
N PHE A 83 7.81 8.96 11.28
CA PHE A 83 8.92 9.64 10.59
C PHE A 83 8.67 11.12 10.29
N THR A 84 7.43 11.59 10.40
CA THR A 84 7.02 12.97 10.03
C THR A 84 6.80 13.88 11.23
N LYS A 85 6.97 13.39 12.47
CA LYS A 85 6.87 14.23 13.67
C LYS A 85 8.19 14.98 13.91
N PRO A 86 8.17 16.32 14.07
CA PRO A 86 9.30 16.99 14.71
C PRO A 86 9.44 16.44 16.13
N LYS A 87 10.70 16.25 16.55
CA LYS A 87 11.13 15.65 17.82
C LYS A 87 10.70 16.51 19.03
N ASN A 88 9.40 16.56 19.32
CA ASN A 88 8.89 16.92 20.64
C ASN A 88 7.44 16.47 20.77
N LEU A 89 7.24 15.23 21.19
CA LEU A 89 6.03 14.84 21.92
C LEU A 89 6.46 13.76 22.89
N GLY A 90 6.37 14.07 24.18
CA GLY A 90 6.71 13.15 25.26
C GLY A 90 6.06 11.79 25.01
N THR A 91 6.90 10.77 24.88
CA THR A 91 6.53 9.37 24.85
C THR A 91 5.84 9.03 26.18
N LYS A 92 4.53 9.24 26.24
CA LYS A 92 3.67 8.54 27.17
C LYS A 92 2.83 7.55 26.37
N ASN A 93 3.25 6.30 26.48
CA ASN A 93 2.46 5.08 26.39
C ASN A 93 1.48 4.99 25.21
N MET A 94 2.00 4.62 24.04
CA MET A 94 1.27 3.76 23.12
C MET A 94 2.25 2.77 22.49
N VAL A 95 2.73 1.84 23.30
CA VAL A 95 3.11 0.52 22.78
C VAL A 95 1.79 -0.22 22.60
N MET A 96 1.19 -0.07 21.41
CA MET A 96 0.13 -0.99 21.01
C MET A 96 0.83 -2.30 20.70
N ALA A 97 0.91 -3.16 21.71
CA ALA A 97 1.40 -4.53 21.57
C ALA A 97 0.49 -5.23 20.55
N LEU A 98 1.00 -5.43 19.33
CA LEU A 98 0.45 -6.33 18.34
C LEU A 98 0.52 -7.74 18.93
N ASN A 99 -0.55 -8.14 19.63
CA ASN A 99 -0.69 -9.50 20.12
C ASN A 99 -1.03 -10.40 18.91
N PRO A 100 -0.26 -11.46 18.62
CA PRO A 100 -0.59 -12.43 17.58
C PRO A 100 -1.96 -13.10 17.79
N GLY A 101 -2.56 -13.06 18.98
CA GLY A 101 -3.94 -13.51 19.22
C GLY A 101 -5.02 -12.64 18.55
N ILE A 102 -4.73 -11.36 18.24
CA ILE A 102 -5.62 -10.47 17.49
C ILE A 102 -5.60 -10.83 15.99
N PHE A 103 -4.67 -11.66 15.53
CA PHE A 103 -4.59 -12.06 14.12
C PHE A 103 -5.65 -13.11 13.72
N LEU A 104 -6.10 -13.95 14.66
CA LEU A 104 -6.88 -15.17 14.37
C LEU A 104 -8.40 -15.06 14.51
N LEU A 105 -8.92 -14.03 15.18
CA LEU A 105 -10.35 -13.88 15.49
C LEU A 105 -11.19 -13.24 14.37
N PHE A 106 -10.59 -12.82 13.24
CA PHE A 106 -11.11 -11.72 12.43
C PHE A 106 -11.52 -12.05 10.99
N MET A 107 -12.30 -13.10 10.76
CA MET A 107 -12.60 -13.57 9.41
C MET A 107 -13.97 -13.14 8.85
N ASN A 108 -13.96 -12.82 7.54
CA ASN A 108 -14.99 -12.34 6.61
C ASN A 108 -15.46 -10.88 6.68
N ASN A 109 -15.74 -10.27 7.85
CA ASN A 109 -16.26 -8.88 7.89
C ASN A 109 -15.22 -7.81 8.28
N ILE A 110 -14.01 -8.23 8.65
CA ILE A 110 -13.01 -7.33 9.24
C ILE A 110 -12.10 -6.68 8.20
N THR A 111 -11.90 -7.29 7.03
CA THR A 111 -11.09 -6.66 5.98
C THR A 111 -11.63 -5.27 5.64
N ILE A 112 -12.96 -5.10 5.52
CA ILE A 112 -13.60 -3.80 5.31
C ILE A 112 -13.32 -2.84 6.48
N ILE A 113 -13.45 -3.28 7.73
CA ILE A 113 -13.16 -2.45 8.90
C ILE A 113 -11.69 -2.01 8.90
N LEU A 114 -10.75 -2.92 8.63
CA LEU A 114 -9.33 -2.61 8.52
C LEU A 114 -9.04 -1.64 7.37
N LEU A 115 -9.72 -1.80 6.23
CA LEU A 115 -9.61 -0.88 5.11
C LEU A 115 -10.11 0.52 5.47
N LEU A 116 -11.20 0.64 6.23
CA LEU A 116 -11.69 1.93 6.73
C LEU A 116 -10.70 2.59 7.70
N ILE A 117 -10.06 1.80 8.57
CA ILE A 117 -9.00 2.29 9.47
C ILE A 117 -7.79 2.77 8.64
N ALA A 118 -7.34 1.96 7.68
CA ALA A 118 -6.25 2.34 6.78
C ALA A 118 -6.59 3.62 6.01
N LEU A 119 -7.83 3.70 5.48
CA LEU A 119 -8.33 4.86 4.75
C LEU A 119 -8.21 6.13 5.60
N ALA A 120 -8.70 6.09 6.85
CA ALA A 120 -8.61 7.22 7.77
C ALA A 120 -7.16 7.67 8.00
N ILE A 121 -6.23 6.71 8.18
CA ILE A 121 -4.80 7.00 8.38
C ILE A 121 -4.21 7.70 7.15
N PHE A 122 -4.44 7.18 5.94
CA PHE A 122 -3.84 7.76 4.73
C PHE A 122 -4.52 9.04 4.28
N VAL A 123 -5.83 9.22 4.53
CA VAL A 123 -6.52 10.51 4.32
C VAL A 123 -5.88 11.56 5.22
N TRP A 124 -5.68 11.23 6.51
CA TRP A 124 -5.01 12.12 7.45
C TRP A 124 -3.58 12.47 7.01
N GLN A 125 -2.81 11.47 6.58
CA GLN A 125 -1.43 11.65 6.12
C GLN A 125 -1.34 12.49 4.84
N ALA A 126 -2.26 12.29 3.89
CA ALA A 126 -2.36 13.09 2.68
C ALA A 126 -2.74 14.56 3.01
N ALA A 127 -3.73 14.76 3.87
CA ALA A 127 -4.17 16.10 4.29
C ALA A 127 -3.10 16.88 5.06
N ARG A 128 -2.26 16.19 5.85
CA ARG A 128 -1.17 16.81 6.61
C ARG A 128 0.06 17.14 5.75
N SER A 129 0.17 16.56 4.56
CA SER A 129 1.34 16.77 3.71
C SER A 129 1.45 18.25 3.28
N LYS A 130 2.68 18.78 3.27
CA LYS A 130 2.91 20.20 2.99
C LYS A 130 2.64 20.61 1.52
N SER A 131 2.67 19.64 0.60
CA SER A 131 2.54 19.89 -0.83
C SER A 131 2.12 18.63 -1.58
N ILE A 132 1.37 18.80 -2.67
CA ILE A 132 1.02 17.72 -3.59
C ILE A 132 2.24 17.11 -4.30
N ARG A 133 3.35 17.85 -4.36
CA ARG A 133 4.63 17.39 -4.89
C ARG A 133 5.48 16.70 -3.83
N SER A 134 5.01 16.56 -2.60
CA SER A 134 5.77 15.88 -1.56
C SER A 134 5.76 14.37 -1.76
N PHE A 135 6.86 13.71 -1.39
CA PHE A 135 6.88 12.23 -1.41
C PHE A 135 5.76 11.65 -0.54
N GLN A 136 5.51 12.29 0.62
CA GLN A 136 4.45 11.90 1.54
C GLN A 136 3.06 11.96 0.96
N PHE A 137 2.73 13.06 0.28
CA PHE A 137 1.43 13.16 -0.39
C PHE A 137 1.28 12.10 -1.46
N GLN A 138 2.31 11.93 -2.29
CA GLN A 138 2.26 10.99 -3.41
C GLN A 138 2.05 9.56 -2.92
N ILE A 139 2.86 9.07 -1.98
CA ILE A 139 2.68 7.73 -1.41
C ILE A 139 1.30 7.59 -0.75
N SER A 140 0.85 8.59 0.01
CA SER A 140 -0.45 8.52 0.69
C SER A 140 -1.61 8.43 -0.31
N ILE A 141 -1.59 9.21 -1.39
CA ILE A 141 -2.61 9.16 -2.45
C ILE A 141 -2.58 7.81 -3.18
N PHE A 142 -1.41 7.27 -3.51
CA PHE A 142 -1.33 5.94 -4.13
C PHE A 142 -1.92 4.86 -3.24
N LEU A 143 -1.63 4.90 -1.94
CA LEU A 143 -2.20 3.95 -0.98
C LEU A 143 -3.71 4.18 -0.78
N LEU A 144 -4.21 5.40 -0.87
CA LEU A 144 -5.65 5.68 -0.88
C LEU A 144 -6.34 5.08 -2.11
N VAL A 145 -5.76 5.26 -3.30
CA VAL A 145 -6.30 4.65 -4.54
C VAL A 145 -6.30 3.12 -4.41
N TRP A 146 -5.23 2.53 -3.87
CA TRP A 146 -5.17 1.10 -3.61
C TRP A 146 -6.27 0.64 -2.63
N ILE A 147 -6.45 1.35 -1.51
CA ILE A 147 -7.51 1.02 -0.52
C ILE A 147 -8.89 1.09 -1.17
N LEU A 148 -9.13 2.11 -2.00
CA LEU A 148 -10.39 2.24 -2.73
C LEU A 148 -10.59 1.09 -3.73
N GLY A 149 -9.55 0.67 -4.43
CA GLY A 149 -9.59 -0.52 -5.29
C GLY A 149 -9.99 -1.78 -4.53
N GLU A 150 -9.42 -1.97 -3.33
CA GLU A 150 -9.76 -3.10 -2.47
C GLU A 150 -11.21 -3.02 -1.93
N ILE A 151 -11.69 -1.83 -1.55
CA ILE A 151 -13.08 -1.64 -1.13
C ILE A 151 -14.04 -1.94 -2.29
N VAL A 152 -13.77 -1.39 -3.48
CA VAL A 152 -14.60 -1.61 -4.67
C VAL A 152 -14.62 -3.09 -5.03
N GLY A 153 -13.47 -3.77 -5.05
CA GLY A 153 -13.39 -5.21 -5.31
C GLY A 153 -14.23 -6.01 -4.30
N ASN A 154 -14.08 -5.74 -3.00
CA ASN A 154 -14.89 -6.42 -1.98
C ASN A 154 -16.39 -6.15 -2.13
N LEU A 155 -16.81 -4.94 -2.53
CA LEU A 155 -18.23 -4.64 -2.76
C LEU A 155 -18.78 -5.37 -3.99
N GLU A 156 -17.97 -5.50 -5.05
CA GLU A 156 -18.31 -6.22 -6.28
C GLU A 156 -18.43 -7.73 -6.01
N ASP A 157 -17.45 -8.31 -5.32
CA ASP A 157 -17.42 -9.74 -4.99
C ASP A 157 -18.59 -10.15 -4.07
N ASN A 158 -19.05 -9.24 -3.21
CA ASN A 158 -20.24 -9.44 -2.36
C ASN A 158 -21.58 -9.16 -3.08
N GLY A 159 -21.55 -8.79 -4.36
CA GLY A 159 -22.75 -8.50 -5.16
C GLY A 159 -23.49 -7.22 -4.77
N ILE A 160 -22.86 -6.33 -3.98
CA ILE A 160 -23.46 -5.05 -3.54
C ILE A 160 -23.48 -4.05 -4.69
N ILE A 161 -22.41 -4.04 -5.49
CA ILE A 161 -22.30 -3.24 -6.70
C ILE A 161 -22.10 -4.17 -7.90
N VAL A 162 -22.81 -3.87 -8.98
CA VAL A 162 -22.65 -4.56 -10.25
C VAL A 162 -22.36 -3.49 -11.29
N PHE A 163 -21.31 -3.68 -12.08
CA PHE A 163 -20.96 -2.77 -13.17
C PHE A 163 -21.16 -3.48 -14.50
N PRO A 164 -22.36 -3.39 -15.12
CA PRO A 164 -22.69 -4.14 -16.33
C PRO A 164 -21.80 -3.79 -17.53
N ALA A 165 -21.20 -2.60 -17.52
CA ALA A 165 -20.36 -2.09 -18.61
C ALA A 165 -18.92 -2.61 -18.58
N LEU A 166 -18.45 -3.12 -17.44
CA LEU A 166 -17.09 -3.63 -17.24
C LEU A 166 -17.20 -5.13 -16.97
N GLN A 167 -16.85 -5.95 -17.96
CA GLN A 167 -16.86 -7.42 -17.82
C GLN A 167 -15.71 -7.96 -16.93
N GLY A 168 -14.99 -7.08 -16.23
CA GLY A 168 -13.81 -7.37 -15.43
C GLY A 168 -13.94 -6.83 -14.00
N ASN A 169 -13.21 -7.46 -13.07
CA ASN A 169 -13.16 -7.04 -11.66
C ASN A 169 -12.48 -5.67 -11.57
N ILE A 170 -13.25 -4.63 -11.24
CA ILE A 170 -12.79 -3.24 -11.26
C ILE A 170 -11.73 -3.02 -10.19
N GLY A 171 -11.88 -3.66 -9.02
CA GLY A 171 -10.88 -3.59 -7.96
C GLY A 171 -9.51 -4.05 -8.43
N LEU A 172 -9.46 -5.15 -9.17
CA LEU A 172 -8.23 -5.69 -9.78
C LEU A 172 -7.63 -4.72 -10.79
N GLU A 173 -8.44 -4.10 -11.65
CA GLU A 173 -7.97 -3.11 -12.63
C GLU A 173 -7.36 -1.88 -11.94
N ILE A 174 -8.03 -1.37 -10.90
CA ILE A 174 -7.52 -0.26 -10.08
C ILE A 174 -6.16 -0.64 -9.46
N HIS A 175 -6.03 -1.87 -8.93
CA HIS A 175 -4.77 -2.36 -8.36
C HIS A 175 -3.64 -2.40 -9.39
N VAL A 176 -3.89 -2.96 -10.57
CA VAL A 176 -2.88 -3.05 -11.63
C VAL A 176 -2.42 -1.66 -12.07
N VAL A 177 -3.37 -0.79 -12.43
CA VAL A 177 -3.06 0.56 -12.92
C VAL A 177 -2.31 1.36 -11.86
N SER A 178 -2.78 1.31 -10.61
CA SER A 178 -2.13 2.02 -9.51
C SER A 178 -0.72 1.50 -9.22
N MET A 179 -0.49 0.18 -9.21
CA MET A 179 0.82 -0.42 -8.98
C MET A 179 1.84 -0.07 -10.07
N VAL A 180 1.42 -0.06 -11.34
CA VAL A 180 2.28 0.35 -12.46
C VAL A 180 2.66 1.82 -12.35
N LEU A 181 1.68 2.70 -12.14
CA LEU A 181 1.93 4.14 -11.99
C LEU A 181 2.77 4.45 -10.76
N PHE A 182 2.55 3.73 -9.67
CA PHE A 182 3.30 3.84 -8.43
C PHE A 182 4.77 3.46 -8.63
N SER A 183 5.01 2.30 -9.25
CA SER A 183 6.34 1.80 -9.60
C SER A 183 7.10 2.78 -10.49
N LEU A 184 6.42 3.30 -11.53
CA LEU A 184 6.98 4.33 -12.41
C LEU A 184 7.34 5.61 -11.65
N MET A 185 6.44 6.09 -10.78
CA MET A 185 6.66 7.29 -9.98
C MET A 185 7.87 7.14 -9.03
N LEU A 186 7.97 6.00 -8.33
CA LEU A 186 9.10 5.69 -7.46
C LEU A 186 10.43 5.68 -8.24
N TRP A 187 10.43 5.02 -9.40
CA TRP A 187 11.61 4.94 -10.25
C TRP A 187 12.05 6.31 -10.76
N LEU A 188 11.12 7.12 -11.27
CA LEU A 188 11.41 8.47 -11.75
C LEU A 188 11.98 9.35 -10.65
N ARG A 189 11.36 9.36 -9.46
CA ARG A 189 11.87 10.12 -8.32
C ARG A 189 13.28 9.70 -7.93
N PHE A 190 13.52 8.40 -7.86
CA PHE A 190 14.83 7.87 -7.54
C PHE A 190 15.88 8.29 -8.58
N TYR A 191 15.58 8.11 -9.87
CA TYR A 191 16.48 8.48 -10.96
C TYR A 191 16.82 9.97 -10.96
N TYR A 192 15.83 10.85 -10.80
CA TYR A 192 16.08 12.29 -10.71
C TYR A 192 16.87 12.67 -9.45
N SER A 193 16.60 12.02 -8.31
CA SER A 193 17.35 12.22 -7.07
C SER A 193 18.81 11.83 -7.22
N GLU A 194 19.10 10.65 -7.80
CA GLU A 194 20.46 10.16 -8.03
C GLU A 194 21.22 11.04 -9.03
N ARG A 195 20.58 11.49 -10.11
CA ARG A 195 21.22 12.34 -11.14
C ARG A 195 21.43 13.79 -10.69
N SER A 196 20.52 14.36 -9.90
CA SER A 196 20.61 15.76 -9.46
C SER A 196 21.34 15.95 -8.13
N GLY A 197 21.66 14.86 -7.43
CA GLY A 197 22.21 14.89 -6.06
C GLY A 197 21.23 15.42 -5.00
N LYS A 198 19.97 15.71 -5.37
CA LYS A 198 18.92 16.18 -4.45
C LYS A 198 18.32 14.99 -3.71
N LYS A 199 17.88 15.19 -2.46
CA LYS A 199 17.23 14.14 -1.66
C LYS A 199 15.90 13.71 -2.28
N MET A 200 15.60 12.41 -2.20
CA MET A 200 14.38 11.79 -2.73
C MET A 200 13.11 12.19 -1.95
N ILE A 201 13.26 12.41 -0.64
CA ILE A 201 12.27 13.01 0.25
C ILE A 201 12.72 14.43 0.56
N GLU A 202 11.77 15.37 0.61
CA GLU A 202 12.06 16.73 1.05
C GLU A 202 12.53 16.73 2.51
N ASP A 203 13.66 17.36 2.79
CA ASP A 203 14.08 17.58 4.17
C ASP A 203 13.17 18.63 4.79
N VAL A 204 12.60 18.32 5.97
CA VAL A 204 11.76 19.25 6.73
C VAL A 204 12.51 20.56 7.07
N ASP A 205 13.84 20.52 7.06
CA ASP A 205 14.75 21.64 7.34
C ASP A 205 14.91 22.68 6.23
N ALA A 206 14.34 22.47 5.03
CA ALA A 206 14.34 23.53 4.00
C ALA A 206 13.32 24.65 4.28
N THR A 207 12.56 24.57 5.37
CA THR A 207 11.54 25.58 5.75
C THR A 207 12.02 26.61 6.77
N LEU A 208 13.30 26.57 7.18
CA LEU A 208 13.88 27.49 8.17
C LEU A 208 15.07 28.31 7.61
N ARG A 209 15.08 28.59 6.30
CA ARG A 209 15.99 29.58 5.70
C ARG A 209 15.20 30.59 4.89
#